data_AF-A0A965MSF1-F1
#
_entry.id   AF-A0A965MSF1-F1
#
_cell.length_a   1.000
_cell.length_b   1.000
_cell.length_c   1.000
_cell.angle_alpha   90.00
_cell.angle_beta   90.00
_cell.angle_gamma   90.00
#
_symmetry.space_group_name_H-M   'P 1'
#
loop_
_entity.id
_entity.type
_entity.pdbx_description
1 polymer ?
#
loop_
_entity_poly.entity_id
_entity_poly.type
_entity_poly.pdbx_seq_one_letter_code
_entity_poly.pdbx_strand_id
1 'polypeptide(L)'
;MADKPQSKEPITPIRKRRVKGNKFVTKSGSTVKIHRTMTEKSIARREAKLARKAARLKGLPKSRVKRFFWRLHPKRVFAFWFSRDGLTLALKFAGVALVVGFFSLMAIFAYFRKDLPDLRDISGSNKGGSVRYYDRTGQTLLWEDYDAVKRVPVPYDNISDYMKDATIAVEDRDFFKHGGFDTKGIIRAAYNKSLHMVALNTELKWRHEPIFKRMLKTLP
;
A
#
# COMPACT_ATOMS: atom_id res chain seq x y z
N MET A 1 6.38 90.10 -31.68
CA MET A 1 4.95 90.31 -31.36
C MET A 1 4.40 88.96 -30.94
N ALA A 2 3.74 88.90 -29.77
CA ALA A 2 3.59 87.74 -28.89
C ALA A 2 3.01 86.45 -29.49
N ASP A 3 3.67 85.34 -29.14
CA ASP A 3 3.19 83.97 -29.32
C ASP A 3 2.13 83.66 -28.24
N LYS A 4 0.93 83.26 -28.66
CA LYS A 4 -0.21 82.97 -27.75
C LYS A 4 -0.04 81.57 -27.16
N PRO A 5 -0.14 81.37 -25.83
CA PRO A 5 -0.08 80.04 -25.27
C PRO A 5 -1.35 79.24 -25.63
N GLN A 6 -1.19 78.11 -26.31
CA GLN A 6 -2.26 77.14 -26.52
C GLN A 6 -2.74 76.58 -25.16
N SER A 7 -4.02 76.81 -24.86
CA SER A 7 -4.70 76.25 -23.69
C SER A 7 -4.80 74.73 -23.82
N LYS A 8 -4.26 74.00 -22.83
CA LYS A 8 -4.38 72.54 -22.74
C LYS A 8 -5.85 72.17 -22.49
N GLU A 9 -6.47 71.42 -23.40
CA GLU A 9 -7.78 70.83 -23.20
C GLU A 9 -7.76 69.82 -22.03
N PRO A 10 -8.76 69.81 -21.14
CA PRO A 10 -8.80 68.84 -20.05
C PRO A 10 -9.06 67.43 -20.58
N ILE A 11 -8.15 66.51 -20.25
CA ILE A 11 -8.29 65.07 -20.49
C ILE A 11 -9.61 64.60 -19.87
N THR A 12 -10.57 64.21 -20.70
CA THR A 12 -11.83 63.64 -20.21
C THR A 12 -11.53 62.37 -19.43
N PRO A 13 -12.08 62.19 -18.20
CA PRO A 13 -11.86 60.97 -17.47
C PRO A 13 -12.49 59.82 -18.25
N ILE A 14 -11.70 58.79 -18.56
CA ILE A 14 -12.18 57.53 -19.16
C ILE A 14 -13.37 57.07 -18.31
N ARG A 15 -14.59 57.21 -18.84
CA ARG A 15 -15.82 56.77 -18.17
C ARG A 15 -15.64 55.29 -17.85
N LYS A 16 -15.37 54.96 -16.58
CA LYS A 16 -15.50 53.59 -16.08
C LYS A 16 -16.94 53.21 -16.32
N ARG A 17 -17.21 52.45 -17.39
CA ARG A 17 -18.53 51.89 -17.67
C ARG A 17 -18.91 51.08 -16.43
N ARG A 18 -19.80 51.64 -15.62
CA ARG A 18 -20.34 50.98 -14.44
C ARG A 18 -21.18 49.82 -14.99
N VAL A 19 -20.57 48.64 -15.10
CA VAL A 19 -21.26 47.45 -15.58
C VAL A 19 -22.30 47.08 -14.52
N LYS A 20 -23.56 47.46 -14.77
CA LYS A 20 -24.70 47.08 -13.97
C LYS A 20 -24.91 45.58 -14.16
N GLY A 21 -24.45 44.76 -13.23
CA GLY A 21 -24.69 43.31 -13.22
C GLY A 21 -23.61 42.47 -12.55
N ASN A 22 -23.90 41.18 -12.36
CA ASN A 22 -23.01 40.20 -11.70
C ASN A 22 -21.81 39.76 -12.59
N LYS A 23 -21.32 40.61 -13.50
CA LYS A 23 -20.24 40.28 -14.45
C LYS A 23 -19.20 41.42 -14.44
N PHE A 24 -17.93 41.10 -14.22
CA PHE A 24 -16.82 42.05 -14.34
C PHE A 24 -15.89 41.61 -15.47
N VAL A 25 -15.40 42.56 -16.26
CA VAL A 25 -14.40 42.32 -17.29
C VAL A 25 -13.04 42.64 -16.68
N THR A 26 -12.13 41.67 -16.69
CA THR A 26 -10.75 41.87 -16.24
C THR A 26 -9.98 42.73 -17.25
N LYS A 27 -8.83 43.29 -16.85
CA LYS A 27 -7.97 44.07 -17.76
C LYS A 27 -7.49 43.25 -18.99
N SER A 28 -7.52 41.93 -18.91
CA SER A 28 -7.21 41.00 -20.02
C SER A 28 -8.41 40.66 -20.91
N GLY A 29 -9.55 41.32 -20.74
CA GLY A 29 -10.76 41.11 -21.53
C GLY A 29 -11.60 39.89 -21.11
N SER A 30 -11.20 39.15 -20.07
CA SER A 30 -11.97 38.00 -19.60
C SER A 30 -13.16 38.43 -18.73
N THR A 31 -14.37 37.99 -19.10
CA THR A 31 -15.58 38.27 -18.34
C THR A 31 -15.75 37.23 -17.23
N VAL A 32 -15.62 37.64 -15.98
CA VAL A 32 -15.82 36.79 -14.81
C VAL A 32 -17.18 37.10 -14.18
N LYS A 33 -18.02 36.08 -14.04
CA LYS A 33 -19.33 36.18 -13.39
C LYS A 33 -19.17 35.94 -11.88
N ILE A 34 -19.64 36.88 -11.06
CA ILE A 34 -19.66 36.75 -9.59
C ILE A 34 -20.97 36.06 -9.22
N HIS A 35 -20.86 34.86 -8.65
CA HIS A 35 -22.00 34.15 -8.08
C HIS A 35 -22.21 34.67 -6.66
N ARG A 36 -23.28 35.45 -6.44
CA ARG A 36 -23.52 36.13 -5.15
C ARG A 36 -24.22 35.22 -4.14
N THR A 37 -24.95 34.23 -4.62
CA THR A 37 -25.72 33.30 -3.79
C THR A 37 -25.20 31.87 -3.93
N MET A 38 -25.42 31.05 -2.89
CA MET A 38 -25.07 29.63 -2.90
C MET A 38 -25.79 28.87 -4.03
N THR A 39 -27.03 29.27 -4.35
CA THR A 39 -27.83 28.72 -5.45
C THR A 39 -27.17 28.99 -6.81
N GLU A 40 -26.79 30.24 -7.10
CA GLU A 40 -26.07 30.60 -8.34
C GLU A 40 -24.76 29.84 -8.50
N LYS A 41 -24.02 29.63 -7.41
CA LYS A 41 -22.76 28.87 -7.39
C LYS A 41 -22.99 27.39 -7.69
N SER A 42 -24.06 26.81 -7.15
CA SER A 42 -24.43 25.41 -7.42
C SER A 42 -24.86 25.18 -8.88
N ILE A 43 -25.64 26.11 -9.45
CA ILE A 43 -26.10 26.09 -10.84
C ILE A 43 -24.91 26.23 -11.78
N ALA A 44 -24.02 27.20 -11.55
CA ALA A 44 -22.83 27.38 -12.36
C ALA A 44 -21.88 26.18 -12.34
N ARG A 45 -21.73 25.51 -11.18
CA ARG A 45 -20.98 24.25 -11.10
C ARG A 45 -21.63 23.13 -11.91
N ARG A 46 -22.96 23.01 -11.86
CA ARG A 46 -23.73 22.05 -12.67
C ARG A 46 -23.57 22.34 -14.16
N GLU A 47 -23.74 23.60 -14.58
CA GLU A 47 -23.57 24.05 -15.97
C GLU A 47 -22.15 23.82 -16.48
N ALA A 48 -21.12 24.17 -15.70
CA ALA A 48 -19.73 23.91 -16.05
C ALA A 48 -19.46 22.39 -16.21
N LYS A 49 -20.05 21.56 -15.35
CA LYS A 49 -19.97 20.09 -15.45
C LYS A 49 -20.67 19.58 -16.72
N LEU A 50 -21.84 20.11 -17.04
CA LEU A 50 -22.61 19.78 -18.24
C LEU A 50 -21.88 20.22 -19.51
N ALA A 51 -21.33 21.43 -19.54
CA ALA A 51 -20.55 21.96 -20.66
C ALA A 51 -19.28 21.13 -20.92
N ARG A 52 -18.55 20.76 -19.86
CA ARG A 52 -17.41 19.83 -19.95
C ARG A 52 -17.82 18.46 -20.46
N LYS A 53 -18.96 17.94 -19.99
CA LYS A 53 -19.52 16.66 -20.46
C LYS A 53 -19.92 16.74 -21.93
N ALA A 54 -20.54 17.83 -22.37
CA ALA A 54 -20.93 18.07 -23.76
C ALA A 54 -19.70 18.19 -24.67
N ALA A 55 -18.69 18.97 -24.28
CA ALA A 55 -17.41 19.07 -25.01
C ALA A 55 -16.73 17.72 -25.15
N ARG A 56 -16.74 16.90 -24.08
CA ARG A 56 -16.22 15.53 -24.11
C ARG A 56 -17.02 14.64 -25.08
N LEU A 57 -18.34 14.78 -25.14
CA LEU A 57 -19.23 13.98 -26.00
C LEU A 57 -19.11 14.34 -27.49
N LYS A 58 -18.69 15.54 -27.87
CA LYS A 58 -18.57 15.97 -29.28
C LYS A 58 -17.62 15.10 -30.11
N GLY A 59 -16.61 14.49 -29.50
CA GLY A 59 -15.64 13.61 -30.18
C GLY A 59 -15.89 12.10 -30.03
N LEU A 60 -17.03 11.68 -29.46
CA LEU A 60 -17.29 10.26 -29.18
C LEU A 60 -18.03 9.56 -30.32
N PRO A 61 -17.66 8.31 -30.67
CA PRO A 61 -18.44 7.50 -31.60
C PRO A 61 -19.85 7.22 -31.04
N LYS A 62 -20.86 7.34 -31.91
CA LYS A 62 -22.28 7.19 -31.54
C LYS A 62 -22.64 5.77 -31.09
N SER A 63 -22.02 4.74 -31.66
CA SER A 63 -22.34 3.35 -31.33
C SER A 63 -21.81 2.91 -29.96
N ARG A 64 -22.60 2.09 -29.24
CA ARG A 64 -22.29 1.62 -27.88
C ARG A 64 -20.99 0.82 -27.81
N VAL A 65 -20.78 -0.09 -28.77
CA VAL A 65 -19.59 -0.97 -28.82
C VAL A 65 -18.32 -0.18 -29.16
N LYS A 66 -18.36 0.70 -30.17
CA LYS A 66 -17.18 1.53 -30.51
C LYS A 66 -16.81 2.46 -29.34
N ARG A 67 -17.80 2.95 -28.59
CA ARG A 67 -17.57 3.77 -27.39
C ARG A 67 -16.87 2.99 -26.27
N PHE A 68 -17.16 1.70 -26.14
CA PHE A 68 -16.52 0.83 -25.16
C PHE A 68 -15.03 0.67 -25.44
N PHE A 69 -14.67 0.23 -26.66
CA PHE A 69 -13.27 0.09 -27.07
C PHE A 69 -12.51 1.43 -27.09
N TRP A 70 -13.20 2.52 -27.45
CA TRP A 70 -12.63 3.87 -27.41
C TRP A 70 -12.20 4.30 -25.99
N ARG A 71 -12.89 3.81 -24.95
CA ARG A 71 -12.51 4.09 -23.54
C ARG A 71 -11.38 3.19 -23.05
N LEU A 72 -11.30 1.96 -23.53
CA LEU A 72 -10.27 0.99 -23.16
C LEU A 72 -8.90 1.23 -23.83
N HIS A 73 -8.83 2.16 -24.78
CA HIS A 73 -7.58 2.45 -25.49
C HIS A 73 -6.46 2.87 -24.50
N PRO A 74 -5.26 2.25 -24.58
CA PRO A 74 -4.22 2.35 -23.55
C PRO A 74 -3.79 3.79 -23.25
N LYS A 75 -3.64 4.64 -24.28
CA LYS A 75 -3.28 6.07 -24.11
C LYS A 75 -4.28 6.85 -23.23
N ARG A 76 -5.57 6.51 -23.28
CA ARG A 76 -6.61 7.22 -22.51
C ARG A 76 -6.76 6.67 -21.11
N VAL A 77 -6.61 5.36 -20.95
CA VAL A 77 -6.55 4.73 -19.64
C VAL A 77 -5.37 5.32 -18.87
N PHE A 78 -4.20 5.41 -19.49
CA PHE A 78 -3.03 6.06 -18.90
C PHE A 78 -3.32 7.53 -18.56
N ALA A 79 -3.75 8.35 -19.51
CA ALA A 79 -4.08 9.76 -19.25
C ALA A 79 -5.16 9.96 -18.17
N PHE A 80 -6.11 9.02 -18.05
CA PHE A 80 -7.12 9.03 -17.00
C PHE A 80 -6.52 8.71 -15.62
N TRP A 81 -5.68 7.68 -15.51
CA TRP A 81 -5.01 7.30 -14.26
C TRP A 81 -4.12 8.42 -13.70
N PHE A 82 -3.47 9.20 -14.56
CA PHE A 82 -2.67 10.37 -14.16
C PHE A 82 -3.50 11.67 -14.00
N SER A 83 -4.82 11.61 -14.17
CA SER A 83 -5.69 12.78 -13.97
C SER A 83 -6.20 12.87 -12.52
N ARG A 84 -6.63 14.08 -12.11
CA ARG A 84 -7.27 14.29 -10.79
C ARG A 84 -8.50 13.39 -10.58
N ASP A 85 -9.26 13.14 -11.65
CA ASP A 85 -10.44 12.27 -11.59
C ASP A 85 -10.03 10.81 -11.34
N GLY A 86 -8.97 10.33 -11.99
CA GLY A 86 -8.41 8.99 -11.79
C GLY A 86 -7.84 8.79 -10.38
N LEU A 87 -7.11 9.78 -9.86
CA LEU A 87 -6.58 9.74 -8.49
C LEU A 87 -7.71 9.64 -7.46
N THR A 88 -8.78 10.41 -7.60
CA THR A 88 -9.93 10.32 -6.67
C THR A 88 -10.64 8.97 -6.75
N LEU A 89 -10.69 8.35 -7.92
CA LEU A 89 -11.25 7.02 -8.11
C LEU A 89 -10.36 5.95 -7.45
N ALA A 90 -9.05 6.00 -7.68
CA ALA A 90 -8.08 5.11 -7.07
C ALA A 90 -8.12 5.21 -5.54
N LEU A 91 -8.20 6.42 -4.99
CA LEU A 91 -8.29 6.63 -3.54
C LEU A 91 -9.57 6.02 -2.95
N LYS A 92 -10.70 6.12 -3.64
CA LYS A 92 -11.95 5.48 -3.22
C LYS A 92 -11.85 3.96 -3.23
N PHE A 93 -11.29 3.39 -4.30
CA PHE A 93 -11.07 1.94 -4.37
C PHE A 93 -10.10 1.46 -3.31
N ALA A 94 -9.01 2.20 -3.05
CA ALA A 94 -8.08 1.90 -1.98
C ALA A 94 -8.77 1.94 -0.61
N GLY A 95 -9.61 2.95 -0.36
CA GLY A 95 -10.41 3.03 0.88
C GLY A 95 -11.35 1.83 1.05
N VAL A 96 -12.08 1.46 0.00
CA VAL A 96 -12.96 0.26 0.04
C VAL A 96 -12.13 -1.01 0.25
N ALA A 97 -11.00 -1.16 -0.45
CA ALA A 97 -10.12 -2.31 -0.32
C ALA A 97 -9.54 -2.44 1.10
N LEU A 98 -9.18 -1.32 1.74
CA LEU A 98 -8.72 -1.32 3.14
C LEU A 98 -9.82 -1.78 4.09
N VAL A 99 -11.05 -1.29 3.91
CA VAL A 99 -12.20 -1.70 4.74
C VAL A 99 -12.50 -3.18 4.56
N VAL A 100 -12.62 -3.64 3.31
CA VAL A 100 -12.85 -5.06 2.98
C VAL A 100 -11.71 -5.92 3.51
N GLY A 101 -10.46 -5.49 3.34
CA GLY A 101 -9.28 -6.18 3.85
C GLY A 101 -9.30 -6.31 5.37
N PHE A 102 -9.62 -5.24 6.09
CA PHE A 102 -9.74 -5.24 7.55
C PHE A 102 -10.80 -6.24 8.03
N PHE A 103 -12.00 -6.19 7.47
CA PHE A 103 -13.07 -7.13 7.85
C PHE A 103 -12.76 -8.57 7.45
N SER A 104 -12.10 -8.78 6.30
CA SER A 104 -11.65 -10.11 5.88
C SER A 104 -10.63 -10.68 6.86
N LEU A 105 -9.65 -9.86 7.28
CA LEU A 105 -8.64 -10.26 8.25
C LEU A 105 -9.26 -10.59 9.61
N MET A 106 -10.24 -9.79 10.05
CA MET A 106 -10.98 -10.03 11.29
C MET A 106 -11.83 -11.31 11.22
N ALA A 107 -12.45 -11.59 10.08
CA ALA A 107 -13.22 -12.81 9.86
C ALA A 107 -12.31 -14.06 9.87
N ILE A 108 -11.17 -13.99 9.19
CA ILE A 108 -10.14 -15.04 9.19
C ILE A 108 -9.67 -15.29 10.64
N PHE A 109 -9.32 -14.22 11.36
CA PHE A 109 -8.90 -14.34 12.75
C PHE A 109 -9.99 -14.97 13.63
N ALA A 110 -11.24 -14.54 13.51
CA ALA A 110 -12.36 -15.09 14.27
C ALA A 110 -12.65 -16.56 13.94
N TYR A 111 -12.42 -16.96 12.69
CA TYR A 111 -12.53 -18.36 12.25
C TYR A 111 -11.47 -19.22 12.95
N PHE A 112 -10.19 -18.85 12.83
CA PHE A 112 -9.09 -19.62 13.41
C PHE A 112 -9.01 -19.54 14.94
N ARG A 113 -9.52 -18.47 15.56
CA ARG A 113 -9.48 -18.30 17.03
C ARG A 113 -10.21 -19.44 17.76
N LYS A 114 -11.23 -20.06 17.14
CA LYS A 114 -11.99 -21.18 17.73
C LYS A 114 -11.16 -22.45 17.85
N ASP A 115 -10.24 -22.67 16.91
CA ASP A 115 -9.38 -23.86 16.89
C ASP A 115 -8.09 -23.66 17.70
N LEU A 116 -7.83 -22.43 18.15
CA LEU A 116 -6.66 -22.12 18.98
C LEU A 116 -6.93 -22.57 20.43
N PRO A 117 -6.06 -23.44 21.01
CA PRO A 117 -6.14 -23.81 22.41
C PRO A 117 -6.03 -22.55 23.30
N ASP A 118 -6.65 -22.60 24.48
CA ASP A 118 -6.56 -21.48 25.42
C ASP A 118 -5.09 -21.32 25.84
N LEU A 119 -4.54 -20.11 25.65
CA LEU A 119 -3.17 -19.79 26.03
C LEU A 119 -2.96 -19.91 27.56
N ARG A 120 -4.06 -19.88 28.33
CA ARG A 120 -4.03 -20.11 29.79
C ARG A 120 -3.74 -21.56 30.16
N ASP A 121 -3.93 -22.50 29.23
CA ASP A 121 -3.65 -23.92 29.42
C ASP A 121 -2.24 -24.32 28.96
N ILE A 122 -1.39 -23.36 28.57
CA ILE A 122 0.04 -23.58 28.30
C ILE A 122 0.83 -23.83 29.62
N SER A 123 0.13 -23.96 30.75
CA SER A 123 0.72 -24.38 32.03
C SER A 123 1.06 -25.88 32.03
N GLY A 124 1.93 -26.30 31.10
CA GLY A 124 2.87 -27.41 31.28
C GLY A 124 2.33 -28.84 31.46
N SER A 125 1.02 -29.06 31.47
CA SER A 125 0.44 -30.40 31.69
C SER A 125 0.69 -31.38 30.53
N ASN A 126 1.05 -30.86 29.35
CA ASN A 126 1.44 -31.63 28.16
C ASN A 126 2.92 -31.45 27.78
N LYS A 127 3.82 -31.24 28.76
CA LYS A 127 5.24 -31.50 28.51
C LYS A 127 5.41 -33.01 28.38
N GLY A 128 5.13 -33.54 27.19
CA GLY A 128 5.37 -34.94 26.86
C GLY A 128 6.75 -35.33 27.38
N GLY A 129 6.78 -36.32 28.24
CA GLY A 129 7.95 -36.72 29.01
C GLY A 129 8.08 -38.23 28.99
N SER A 130 9.30 -38.70 29.22
CA SER A 130 9.54 -40.11 29.43
C SER A 130 9.05 -40.54 30.81
N VAL A 131 8.37 -41.69 30.87
CA VAL A 131 8.02 -42.35 32.13
C VAL A 131 9.26 -43.07 32.65
N ARG A 132 9.70 -42.74 33.86
CA ARG A 132 10.92 -43.31 34.45
C ARG A 132 10.59 -44.25 35.61
N TYR A 133 11.12 -45.45 35.55
CA TYR A 133 10.99 -46.50 36.56
C TYR A 133 12.27 -46.55 37.37
N TYR A 134 12.16 -46.41 38.70
CA TYR A 134 13.28 -46.43 39.62
C TYR A 134 13.22 -47.66 40.53
N ASP A 135 14.36 -48.06 41.11
CA ASP A 135 14.40 -49.05 42.18
C ASP A 135 13.65 -48.55 43.43
N ARG A 136 13.37 -49.43 44.41
CA ARG A 136 12.66 -49.11 45.67
C ARG A 136 13.25 -47.94 46.46
N THR A 137 14.54 -47.68 46.27
CA THR A 137 15.26 -46.57 46.91
C THR A 137 15.03 -45.22 46.21
N GLY A 138 14.51 -45.25 44.98
CA GLY A 138 14.33 -44.08 44.12
C GLY A 138 15.63 -43.54 43.50
N GLN A 139 16.79 -44.14 43.78
CA GLN A 139 18.10 -43.59 43.37
C GLN A 139 18.54 -44.09 42.00
N THR A 140 18.32 -45.39 41.72
CA THR A 140 18.77 -46.02 40.47
C THR A 140 17.63 -46.06 39.47
N LEU A 141 17.86 -45.47 38.29
CA LEU A 141 16.95 -45.57 37.15
C LEU A 141 17.07 -46.97 36.53
N LEU A 142 15.95 -47.69 36.47
CA LEU A 142 15.87 -49.06 35.93
C LEU A 142 15.43 -49.05 34.47
N TRP A 143 14.43 -48.24 34.14
CA TRP A 143 13.87 -48.18 32.80
C TRP A 143 13.27 -46.80 32.51
N GLU A 144 13.23 -46.44 31.23
CA GLU A 144 12.65 -45.19 30.77
C GLU A 144 11.84 -45.45 29.50
N ASP A 145 10.54 -45.28 29.60
CA ASP A 145 9.59 -45.45 28.51
C ASP A 145 9.30 -44.09 27.86
N TYR A 146 9.40 -44.02 26.55
CA TYR A 146 9.19 -42.82 25.76
C TYR A 146 8.66 -43.20 24.39
N ASP A 147 7.87 -42.31 23.81
CA ASP A 147 7.32 -42.47 22.45
C ASP A 147 8.41 -42.16 21.40
N ALA A 148 8.27 -41.09 20.61
CA ALA A 148 9.23 -40.78 19.55
C ALA A 148 10.55 -40.15 20.05
N VAL A 149 10.56 -39.49 21.21
CA VAL A 149 11.71 -38.69 21.68
C VAL A 149 11.85 -38.77 23.20
N LYS A 150 13.05 -39.11 23.65
CA LYS A 150 13.44 -39.05 25.06
C LYS A 150 13.52 -37.59 25.54
N ARG A 151 12.68 -37.23 26.51
CA ARG A 151 12.58 -35.86 27.06
C ARG A 151 12.71 -35.87 28.59
N VAL A 152 13.71 -35.16 29.09
CA VAL A 152 13.92 -34.92 30.51
C VAL A 152 13.60 -33.47 30.82
N PRO A 153 12.46 -33.16 31.48
CA PRO A 153 12.16 -31.80 31.87
C PRO A 153 13.14 -31.32 32.95
N VAL A 154 13.78 -30.18 32.72
CA VAL A 154 14.69 -29.53 33.66
C VAL A 154 14.10 -28.16 34.02
N PRO A 155 13.96 -27.81 35.31
CA PRO A 155 13.56 -26.47 35.73
C PRO A 155 14.53 -25.41 35.19
N TYR A 156 14.02 -24.23 34.84
CA TYR A 156 14.84 -23.16 34.26
C TYR A 156 16.03 -22.77 35.14
N ASP A 157 15.82 -22.75 36.46
CA ASP A 157 16.85 -22.38 37.44
C ASP A 157 17.96 -23.41 37.58
N ASN A 158 17.70 -24.66 37.17
CA ASN A 158 18.69 -25.75 37.19
C ASN A 158 19.55 -25.78 35.91
N ILE A 159 19.29 -24.90 34.94
CA ILE A 159 20.09 -24.78 33.71
C ILE A 159 21.24 -23.81 33.99
N SER A 160 22.47 -24.21 33.65
CA SER A 160 23.64 -23.33 33.75
C SER A 160 23.46 -22.06 32.91
N ASP A 161 23.84 -20.91 33.46
CA ASP A 161 23.72 -19.62 32.75
C ASP A 161 24.52 -19.61 31.45
N TYR A 162 25.69 -20.28 31.40
CA TYR A 162 26.46 -20.44 30.16
C TYR A 162 25.67 -21.17 29.07
N MET A 163 24.85 -22.16 29.44
CA MET A 163 24.02 -22.90 28.48
C MET A 163 22.87 -22.03 27.96
N LYS A 164 22.25 -21.24 28.85
CA LYS A 164 21.20 -20.28 28.49
C LYS A 164 21.76 -19.26 27.50
N ASP A 165 22.88 -18.63 27.84
CA ASP A 165 23.51 -17.59 27.04
C ASP A 165 24.02 -18.14 25.70
N ALA A 166 24.61 -19.33 25.68
CA ALA A 166 25.05 -19.97 24.44
C ALA A 166 23.87 -20.25 23.49
N THR A 167 22.76 -20.77 24.02
CA THR A 167 21.55 -21.04 23.24
C THR A 167 20.97 -19.76 22.65
N ILE A 168 20.85 -18.72 23.48
CA ILE A 168 20.37 -17.40 23.04
C ILE A 168 21.32 -16.81 22.00
N ALA A 169 22.64 -16.91 22.18
CA ALA A 169 23.60 -16.37 21.23
C ALA A 169 23.54 -17.05 19.85
N VAL A 170 23.23 -18.34 19.79
CA VAL A 170 23.13 -19.12 18.55
C VAL A 170 21.78 -18.94 17.85
N GLU A 171 20.68 -19.03 18.60
CA GLU A 171 19.33 -18.98 18.03
C GLU A 171 18.84 -17.55 17.81
N ASP A 172 18.89 -16.71 18.85
CA ASP A 172 18.35 -15.37 18.83
C ASP A 172 19.00 -14.47 19.89
N ARG A 173 20.07 -13.79 19.49
CA ARG A 173 20.91 -13.01 20.41
C ARG A 173 20.20 -11.84 21.08
N ASP A 174 19.08 -11.40 20.52
CA ASP A 174 18.29 -10.27 21.01
C ASP A 174 16.94 -10.73 21.59
N PHE A 175 16.80 -12.03 21.89
CA PHE A 175 15.59 -12.66 22.40
C PHE A 175 14.92 -11.89 23.54
N PHE A 176 15.70 -11.47 24.55
CA PHE A 176 15.19 -10.72 25.70
C PHE A 176 15.00 -9.22 25.45
N LYS A 177 15.47 -8.69 24.32
CA LYS A 177 15.32 -7.27 23.97
C LYS A 177 14.09 -6.99 23.13
N HIS A 178 13.55 -7.98 22.42
CA HIS A 178 12.35 -7.82 21.61
C HIS A 178 11.13 -8.49 22.25
N GLY A 179 9.95 -7.89 22.06
CA GLY A 179 8.68 -8.39 22.61
C GLY A 179 8.10 -9.62 21.91
N GLY A 180 8.95 -10.51 21.41
CA GLY A 180 8.58 -11.77 20.74
C GLY A 180 8.79 -11.80 19.22
N PHE A 181 8.95 -10.66 18.55
CA PHE A 181 9.23 -10.61 17.11
C PHE A 181 10.41 -9.67 16.80
N ASP A 182 11.45 -10.19 16.14
CA ASP A 182 12.50 -9.37 15.56
C ASP A 182 12.03 -8.75 14.24
N THR A 183 11.45 -7.55 14.34
CA THR A 183 11.01 -6.76 13.16
C THR A 183 12.15 -6.48 12.19
N LYS A 184 13.38 -6.25 12.68
CA LYS A 184 14.54 -5.99 11.81
C LYS A 184 14.94 -7.26 11.07
N GLY A 185 14.98 -8.39 11.76
CA GLY A 185 15.21 -9.72 11.18
C GLY A 185 14.20 -10.07 10.11
N ILE A 186 12.90 -9.86 10.37
CA ILE A 186 11.82 -10.09 9.41
C ILE A 186 12.00 -9.23 8.15
N ILE A 187 12.26 -7.93 8.31
CA ILE A 187 12.48 -7.02 7.17
C ILE A 187 13.72 -7.44 6.38
N ARG A 188 14.81 -7.79 7.07
CA ARG A 188 16.06 -8.24 6.43
C ARG A 188 15.86 -9.53 5.65
N ALA A 189 15.14 -10.49 6.21
CA ALA A 189 14.81 -11.75 5.57
C ALA A 189 13.94 -11.54 4.32
N ALA A 190 12.90 -10.69 4.42
CA ALA A 190 12.04 -10.34 3.30
C ALA A 190 12.84 -9.68 2.16
N TYR A 191 13.73 -8.73 2.50
CA TYR A 191 14.59 -8.07 1.53
C TYR A 191 15.52 -9.07 0.84
N ASN A 192 16.24 -9.90 1.60
CA ASN A 192 17.16 -10.89 1.04
C ASN A 192 16.43 -11.91 0.15
N LYS A 193 15.24 -12.36 0.56
CA LYS A 193 14.41 -13.28 -0.24
C LYS A 193 13.98 -12.65 -1.55
N SER A 194 13.59 -11.37 -1.54
CA SER A 194 13.19 -10.64 -2.74
C SER A 194 14.35 -10.51 -3.73
N LEU A 195 15.56 -10.18 -3.23
CA LEU A 195 16.77 -10.12 -4.06
C LEU A 195 17.12 -11.47 -4.67
N HIS A 196 17.07 -12.55 -3.88
CA HIS A 196 17.33 -13.89 -4.38
C HIS A 196 16.32 -14.33 -5.45
N MET A 197 15.04 -13.98 -5.26
CA MET A 197 13.99 -14.27 -6.23
C MET A 197 14.18 -13.51 -7.54
N VAL A 198 14.62 -12.25 -7.47
CA VAL A 198 14.98 -11.45 -8.65
C VAL A 198 16.19 -12.05 -9.37
N ALA A 199 17.22 -12.44 -8.63
CA ALA A 199 18.44 -13.06 -9.19
C ALA A 199 18.13 -14.37 -9.94
N LEU A 200 17.32 -15.25 -9.35
CA LEU A 200 16.88 -16.49 -10.02
C LEU A 200 16.07 -16.22 -11.29
N ASN A 201 15.21 -15.20 -11.26
CA ASN A 201 14.41 -14.83 -12.42
C ASN A 201 15.28 -14.25 -13.56
N THR A 202 16.32 -13.50 -13.22
CA THR A 202 17.29 -13.01 -14.22
C THR A 202 18.12 -14.14 -14.82
N GLU A 203 18.62 -15.08 -14.02
CA GLU A 203 19.39 -16.24 -14.49
C GLU A 203 18.56 -17.16 -15.41
N LEU A 204 17.30 -17.42 -15.04
CA LEU A 204 16.36 -18.17 -15.88
C LEU A 204 16.13 -17.48 -17.23
N LYS A 205 16.00 -16.15 -17.23
CA LYS A 205 15.82 -15.38 -18.48
C LYS A 205 17.02 -15.53 -19.41
N TRP A 206 18.25 -15.44 -18.89
CA TRP A 206 19.46 -15.59 -19.69
C TRP A 206 19.65 -17.02 -20.21
N ARG A 207 19.27 -18.05 -19.45
CA ARG A 207 19.34 -19.45 -19.88
C ARG A 207 18.47 -19.76 -21.10
N HIS A 208 17.37 -19.04 -21.28
CA HIS A 208 16.45 -19.24 -22.41
C HIS A 208 16.75 -18.36 -23.63
N GLU A 209 17.66 -17.38 -23.52
CA GLU A 209 18.05 -16.52 -24.63
C GLU A 209 18.82 -17.30 -25.72
N PRO A 210 18.42 -17.17 -27.00
CA PRO A 210 19.07 -17.87 -28.12
C PRO A 210 20.56 -17.51 -28.27
N ILE A 211 20.98 -16.31 -27.84
CA ILE A 211 22.39 -15.88 -27.86
C ILE A 211 23.22 -16.69 -26.87
N PHE A 212 22.71 -16.91 -25.66
CA PHE A 212 23.40 -17.66 -24.61
C PHE A 212 23.53 -19.15 -24.98
N LYS A 213 22.48 -19.73 -25.58
CA LYS A 213 22.53 -21.11 -26.10
C LYS A 213 23.55 -21.30 -27.22
N ARG A 214 23.80 -20.27 -28.05
CA ARG A 214 24.85 -20.30 -29.08
C ARG A 214 26.24 -20.25 -28.44
N MET A 215 26.42 -19.42 -27.42
CA MET A 215 27.69 -19.26 -26.70
C MET A 215 28.11 -20.53 -25.93
N LEU A 216 27.15 -21.25 -25.33
CA LEU A 216 27.41 -22.53 -24.67
C LEU A 216 27.82 -23.64 -25.65
N LYS A 217 27.36 -23.57 -26.91
CA LYS A 217 27.64 -24.56 -27.95
C LYS A 217 29.03 -24.40 -28.59
N THR A 218 29.69 -23.27 -28.32
CA THR A 218 31.03 -22.92 -28.83
C THR A 218 32.12 -23.05 -27.77
N LEU A 219 31.80 -23.53 -26.57
CA LEU A 219 32.79 -23.85 -25.55
C LEU A 219 33.43 -25.22 -25.88
N PRO A 220 34.76 -25.35 -25.83
CA PRO A 220 35.48 -26.59 -26.10
C PRO A 220 35.23 -27.68 -25.05
#